data_AF-A0A920E1L3-F1
#
_entry.id   AF-A0A920E1L3-F1
#
_cell.length_a   1.000
_cell.length_b   1.000
_cell.length_c   1.000
_cell.angle_alpha   90.00
_cell.angle_beta   90.00
_cell.angle_gamma   90.00
#
_symmetry.space_group_name_H-M   'P 1'
#
loop_
_entity.id
_entity.type
_entity.pdbx_description
1 polymer ?
#
loop_
_entity_poly.entity_id
_entity_poly.type
_entity_poly.pdbx_seq_one_letter_code
_entity_poly.pdbx_strand_id
1 'polypeptide(L)'
;MDSIITDYKFRYYPNWQIVEEPSFSDEGLYDGKWESFYLDGTKKKDYEYDMGKKDKIWMSYYQDKRRQNFTFYNQDSLVTDYDFKYYDNLQDSRRARVQ
;
A
#
# COMPACT_ATOMS: atom_id res chain seq x y z
N MET A 1 -31.00 -7.99 -13.17
CA MET A 1 -29.68 -7.71 -13.79
C MET A 1 -28.79 -7.32 -12.65
N ASP A 2 -27.82 -8.16 -12.30
CA ASP A 2 -26.81 -7.79 -11.32
C ASP A 2 -25.95 -6.71 -11.98
N SER A 3 -26.28 -5.45 -11.70
CA SER A 3 -25.46 -4.33 -12.12
C SER A 3 -24.11 -4.49 -11.43
N ILE A 4 -23.08 -4.84 -12.19
CA ILE A 4 -21.71 -4.72 -11.71
C ILE A 4 -21.51 -3.26 -11.30
N ILE A 5 -21.32 -3.07 -9.99
CA ILE A 5 -21.12 -1.75 -9.39
C ILE A 5 -19.84 -1.11 -9.96
N THR A 6 -18.87 -1.90 -10.40
CA THR A 6 -17.58 -1.42 -10.91
C THR A 6 -17.04 -2.34 -12.02
N ASP A 7 -16.12 -1.84 -12.85
CA ASP A 7 -15.35 -2.62 -13.82
C ASP A 7 -14.04 -3.21 -13.23
N TYR A 8 -13.86 -3.08 -11.91
CA TYR A 8 -12.67 -3.54 -11.21
C TYR A 8 -12.44 -5.05 -11.38
N LYS A 9 -11.19 -5.40 -11.73
CA LYS A 9 -10.75 -6.79 -11.89
C LYS A 9 -9.91 -7.20 -10.70
N PHE A 10 -10.48 -8.06 -9.86
CA PHE A 10 -9.75 -8.71 -8.76
C PHE A 10 -8.55 -9.48 -9.27
N ARG A 11 -7.42 -9.32 -8.56
CA ARG A 11 -6.16 -10.01 -8.84
C ARG A 11 -5.79 -10.88 -7.66
N TYR A 12 -5.29 -12.07 -7.97
CA TYR A 12 -4.87 -13.05 -6.98
C TYR A 12 -3.45 -13.50 -7.26
N TYR A 13 -2.74 -13.79 -6.19
CA TYR A 13 -1.48 -14.50 -6.22
C TYR A 13 -1.68 -16.01 -6.46
N PRO A 14 -0.63 -16.77 -6.80
CA PRO A 14 -0.73 -18.23 -7.00
C PRO A 14 -1.23 -19.02 -5.78
N ASN A 15 -1.06 -18.47 -4.58
CA ASN A 15 -1.60 -19.02 -3.33
C ASN A 15 -3.06 -18.64 -3.08
N TRP A 16 -3.75 -18.07 -4.07
CA TRP A 16 -5.12 -17.57 -4.02
C TRP A 16 -5.35 -16.39 -3.06
N GLN A 17 -4.29 -15.81 -2.52
CA GLN A 17 -4.39 -14.58 -1.76
C GLN A 17 -4.73 -13.41 -2.69
N ILE A 18 -5.62 -12.53 -2.25
CA ILE A 18 -5.93 -11.30 -2.96
C ILE A 18 -4.70 -10.36 -2.98
N VAL A 19 -4.49 -9.68 -4.11
CA VAL A 19 -3.39 -8.71 -4.27
C VAL A 19 -3.78 -7.35 -3.67
N GLU A 20 -5.05 -6.99 -3.74
CA GLU A 20 -5.58 -5.69 -3.36
C GLU A 20 -7.04 -5.80 -2.92
N GLU A 21 -7.38 -5.16 -1.82
CA GLU A 21 -8.73 -5.08 -1.25
C GLU A 21 -9.32 -3.70 -1.57
N PRO A 22 -10.19 -3.62 -2.58
CA PRO A 22 -10.82 -2.37 -3.01
C PRO A 22 -12.03 -1.99 -2.15
N SER A 23 -12.38 -0.71 -2.13
CA SER A 23 -13.60 -0.16 -1.53
C SER A 23 -14.31 0.78 -2.51
N PHE A 24 -15.63 0.66 -2.64
CA PHE A 24 -16.43 1.39 -3.61
C PHE A 24 -17.62 2.08 -2.95
N SER A 25 -18.02 3.22 -3.49
CA SER A 25 -19.30 3.85 -3.17
C SER A 25 -20.47 3.08 -3.80
N ASP A 26 -21.70 3.42 -3.41
CA ASP A 26 -22.93 2.89 -4.02
C ASP A 26 -23.05 3.22 -5.53
N GLU A 27 -22.31 4.22 -6.00
CA GLU A 27 -22.23 4.62 -7.41
C GLU A 27 -21.13 3.88 -8.18
N GLY A 28 -20.33 3.04 -7.50
CA GLY A 28 -19.26 2.28 -8.15
C GLY A 28 -17.91 2.95 -8.26
N LEU A 29 -17.79 4.15 -7.71
CA LEU A 29 -16.53 4.88 -7.67
C LEU A 29 -15.65 4.34 -6.57
N TYR A 30 -14.33 4.41 -6.76
CA TYR A 30 -13.37 4.11 -5.70
C TYR A 30 -13.58 5.06 -4.53
N ASP A 31 -13.85 4.53 -3.33
CA ASP A 31 -14.19 5.36 -2.18
C ASP A 31 -13.78 4.68 -0.87
N GLY A 32 -13.17 5.45 0.03
CA GLY A 32 -12.66 4.97 1.30
C GLY A 32 -11.28 4.31 1.22
N LYS A 33 -11.00 3.44 2.19
CA LYS A 33 -9.67 2.83 2.39
C LYS A 33 -9.45 1.62 1.51
N TRP A 34 -8.22 1.53 0.99
CA TRP A 34 -7.76 0.49 0.11
C TRP A 34 -6.41 -0.05 0.60
N GLU A 35 -6.21 -1.34 0.45
CA GLU A 35 -4.96 -1.99 0.85
C GLU A 35 -4.46 -2.93 -0.25
N SER A 36 -3.15 -3.03 -0.42
CA SER A 36 -2.54 -4.09 -1.21
C SER A 36 -1.50 -4.85 -0.42
N PHE A 37 -1.26 -6.08 -0.85
CA PHE A 37 -0.49 -7.06 -0.10
C PHE A 37 0.60 -7.67 -0.98
N TYR A 38 1.67 -8.14 -0.35
CA TYR A 38 2.65 -9.05 -0.95
C TYR A 38 2.12 -10.49 -0.94
N LEU A 39 2.82 -11.40 -1.64
CA LEU A 39 2.46 -12.82 -1.74
C LEU A 39 2.36 -13.53 -0.38
N ASP A 40 3.08 -13.05 0.63
CA ASP A 40 3.08 -13.59 1.99
C ASP A 40 2.01 -12.96 2.90
N GLY A 41 1.14 -12.11 2.35
CA GLY A 41 0.09 -11.41 3.08
C GLY A 41 0.57 -10.14 3.79
N THR A 42 1.86 -9.80 3.73
CA THR A 42 2.34 -8.56 4.33
C THR A 42 1.81 -7.34 3.57
N LYS A 43 1.43 -6.30 4.29
CA LYS A 43 0.92 -5.06 3.69
C LYS A 43 2.00 -4.43 2.81
N LYS A 44 1.63 -4.17 1.57
CA LYS A 44 2.47 -3.55 0.55
C LYS A 44 2.18 -2.07 0.44
N LYS A 45 0.90 -1.68 0.47
CA LYS A 45 0.47 -0.28 0.44
C LYS A 45 -0.88 -0.10 1.12
N ASP A 46 -1.08 1.10 1.65
CA ASP A 46 -2.39 1.66 1.98
C ASP A 46 -2.61 2.95 1.21
N TYR A 47 -3.85 3.16 0.78
CA TYR A 47 -4.28 4.36 0.08
C TYR A 47 -5.74 4.65 0.36
N GLU A 48 -6.13 5.89 0.10
CA GLU A 48 -7.51 6.34 0.27
C GLU A 48 -7.97 7.06 -0.99
N TYR A 49 -9.24 6.81 -1.32
CA TYR A 49 -9.95 7.49 -2.38
C TYR A 49 -11.18 8.19 -1.80
N ASP A 50 -11.55 9.31 -2.40
CA ASP A 50 -12.82 10.01 -2.16
C ASP A 50 -13.49 10.25 -3.51
N MET A 51 -14.65 9.63 -3.72
CA MET A 51 -15.43 9.72 -4.97
C MET A 51 -14.60 9.56 -6.25
N GLY A 52 -13.74 8.53 -6.28
CA GLY A 52 -12.90 8.17 -7.44
C GLY A 52 -11.57 8.91 -7.53
N LYS A 53 -11.30 9.88 -6.64
CA LYS A 53 -10.06 10.66 -6.63
C LYS A 53 -9.14 10.22 -5.51
N LYS A 54 -7.83 10.27 -5.74
CA LYS A 54 -6.84 10.00 -4.71
C LYS A 54 -6.95 11.05 -3.61
N ASP A 55 -7.04 10.61 -2.37
CA ASP A 55 -7.14 11.51 -1.24
C ASP A 55 -6.30 11.02 -0.06
N LYS A 56 -5.96 11.96 0.82
CA LYS A 56 -5.21 11.72 2.06
C LYS A 56 -3.87 11.02 1.84
N ILE A 57 -3.49 10.19 2.81
CA ILE A 57 -2.18 9.57 2.89
C ILE A 57 -2.18 8.28 2.07
N TRP A 58 -1.16 8.16 1.24
CA TRP A 58 -0.81 6.96 0.52
C TRP A 58 0.55 6.51 1.04
N MET A 59 0.60 5.34 1.67
CA MET A 59 1.83 4.79 2.20
C MET A 59 2.16 3.49 1.48
N SER A 60 3.45 3.29 1.19
CA SER A 60 3.96 2.01 0.73
C SER A 60 5.01 1.48 1.69
N TYR A 61 5.17 0.16 1.70
CA TYR A 61 6.09 -0.55 2.57
C TYR A 61 6.93 -1.52 1.75
N TYR A 62 8.16 -1.72 2.19
CA TYR A 62 8.95 -2.89 1.80
C TYR A 62 8.36 -4.15 2.44
N GLN A 63 8.69 -5.32 1.88
CA GLN A 63 8.21 -6.61 2.39
C GLN A 63 8.65 -6.89 3.84
N ASP A 64 9.75 -6.29 4.29
CA ASP A 64 10.21 -6.34 5.69
C ASP A 64 9.48 -5.36 6.62
N LYS A 65 8.37 -4.77 6.15
CA LYS A 65 7.49 -3.83 6.86
C LYS A 65 8.10 -2.43 7.10
N ARG A 66 9.32 -2.16 6.62
CA ARG A 66 9.84 -0.79 6.62
C ARG A 66 9.00 0.09 5.70
N ARG A 67 8.77 1.34 6.09
CA ARG A 67 8.10 2.33 5.24
C ARG A 67 8.97 2.58 4.01
N GLN A 68 8.37 2.60 2.83
CA GLN A 68 9.06 2.83 1.57
C GLN A 68 8.84 4.26 1.10
N ASN A 69 7.59 4.67 0.99
CA ASN A 69 7.23 5.99 0.49
C ASN A 69 5.94 6.47 1.16
N PHE A 70 5.88 7.77 1.41
CA PHE A 70 4.73 8.52 1.89
C PHE A 70 4.36 9.56 0.84
N THR A 71 3.12 9.53 0.38
CA THR A 71 2.54 10.56 -0.48
C THR A 71 1.29 11.12 0.18
N PHE A 72 1.08 12.44 0.11
CA PHE A 72 -0.19 13.05 0.50
C PHE A 72 -0.86 13.65 -0.74
N TYR A 73 -2.09 13.23 -0.98
CA TYR A 73 -2.97 13.78 -2.00
C TYR A 73 -4.09 14.58 -1.35
N ASN A 74 -4.53 15.62 -2.05
CA ASN A 74 -5.78 16.31 -1.79
C ASN A 74 -6.58 16.33 -3.09
N GLN A 75 -7.59 15.47 -3.22
CA GLN A 75 -8.43 15.38 -4.41
C GLN A 75 -7.62 15.31 -5.72
N ASP A 76 -6.82 14.24 -5.88
CA ASP A 76 -5.83 14.00 -6.95
C ASP A 76 -4.63 14.97 -7.01
N SER A 77 -4.69 16.10 -6.31
CA SER A 77 -3.55 17.03 -6.26
C SER A 77 -2.46 16.47 -5.37
N LEU A 78 -1.28 16.22 -5.95
CA LEU A 78 -0.10 15.85 -5.18
C LEU A 78 0.34 17.03 -4.31
N VAL A 79 0.29 16.86 -3.00
CA VAL A 79 0.73 17.89 -2.04
C VAL A 79 2.17 17.62 -1.59
N THR A 80 2.50 16.37 -1.27
CA THR A 80 3.86 15.99 -0.87
C THR A 80 4.18 14.55 -1.23
N ASP A 81 5.45 14.29 -1.46
CA ASP A 81 6.01 12.97 -1.79
C ASP A 81 7.36 12.81 -1.10
N TYR A 82 7.53 11.71 -0.37
CA TYR A 82 8.71 11.46 0.45
C TYR A 82 9.08 9.98 0.49
N ASP A 83 10.29 9.67 0.02
CA ASP A 83 10.89 8.34 0.13
C ASP A 83 11.69 8.18 1.41
N PHE A 84 11.44 7.08 2.12
CA PHE A 84 12.24 6.67 3.26
C PHE A 84 13.52 5.99 2.78
N LYS A 85 14.66 6.62 3.06
CA LYS A 85 16.00 6.07 2.75
C LYS A 85 16.61 5.43 3.99
N TYR A 86 17.09 4.21 3.81
CA TYR A 86 17.79 3.45 4.84
C TYR A 86 19.22 3.21 4.38
N TYR A 87 20.17 3.43 5.29
CA TYR A 87 21.57 3.13 5.08
C TYR A 87 21.96 2.03 6.07
N ASP A 88 22.65 1.01 5.59
CA ASP A 88 23.17 -0.05 6.46
C ASP A 88 24.26 0.55 7.36
N ASN A 89 24.04 0.52 8.66
CA ASN A 89 25.10 0.80 9.60
C ASN A 89 25.99 -0.45 9.70
N LEU A 90 27.16 -0.43 9.05
CA LEU A 90 28.22 -1.46 9.17
C LEU A 90 28.97 -1.35 10.52
N GLN A 91 28.22 -1.34 11.63
CA GLN A 91 28.70 -1.47 13.01
C GLN A 91 27.61 -2.32 13.68
N ASP A 92 27.76 -3.61 14.00
CA ASP A 92 28.85 -4.19 14.77
C ASP A 92 28.79 -5.73 14.67
N SER A 93 29.58 -6.36 13.78
CA SER A 93 29.78 -7.82 13.76
C SER A 93 31.24 -8.21 14.07
N ARG A 94 31.99 -7.30 14.70
CA ARG A 94 33.37 -7.57 15.15
C ARG A 94 33.58 -7.10 16.60
N ARG A 95 33.02 -7.85 17.56
CA ARG A 95 33.47 -8.06 18.97
C ARG A 95 32.37 -8.88 19.67
N ALA A 96 32.59 -9.97 20.38
CA ALA A 96 33.79 -10.72 20.72
C ALA A 96 33.35 -12.16 21.10
N ARG A 97 34.10 -13.17 20.65
CA ARG A 97 34.25 -14.40 21.43
C ARG A 97 35.22 -14.08 22.58
N VAL A 98 34.71 -14.06 23.80
CA VAL A 98 35.42 -14.24 25.09
C VAL A 98 34.33 -14.74 26.03
N GLN A 99 34.34 -15.90 26.67
CA GLN A 99 35.33 -16.96 26.92
C GLN A 99 34.61 -18.31 26.92
#